data_AF-A0AAD5STL1-F1
#
_entry.id   AF-A0AAD5STL1-F1
#
_cell.length_a   1.000
_cell.length_b   1.000
_cell.length_c   1.000
_cell.angle_alpha   90.00
_cell.angle_beta   90.00
_cell.angle_gamma   90.00
#
_symmetry.space_group_name_H-M   'P 1'
#
loop_
_entity.id
_entity.type
_entity.pdbx_description
1 polymer ?
#
loop_
_entity_poly.entity_id
_entity_poly.type
_entity_poly.pdbx_seq_one_letter_code
_entity_poly.pdbx_strand_id
1 'polypeptide(L)'
;MQVPCYIEGEGSLIKTIESLTTFDYNDTRKLLFIVSNRTIKLAGIDLSTPDIVLQILGVDKSIQKPVENLYLAIGQGLKEHYKAKVYSGLYNMQGQYIPFIYVCKVGKDEETSKPGNRGKCDSQLILMKFLNCGHFGMPISPLELEMYHQIKNIIGVDPFLYEYCLMVD
;
A
#
# COMPACT_ATOMS: atom_id res chain seq x y z
N MET A 1 -9.14 -5.20 1.17
CA MET A 1 -9.25 -4.56 2.49
C MET A 1 -8.19 -3.49 2.59
N GLN A 2 -8.55 -2.22 2.65
CA GLN A 2 -7.60 -1.11 2.71
C GLN A 2 -7.20 -0.80 4.15
N VAL A 3 -5.89 -0.73 4.38
CA VAL A 3 -5.27 -0.33 5.65
C VAL A 3 -4.38 0.89 5.39
N PRO A 4 -4.88 2.11 5.62
CA PRO A 4 -4.03 3.27 5.61
C PRO A 4 -3.17 3.30 6.88
N CYS A 5 -1.87 3.52 6.73
CA CYS A 5 -0.91 3.60 7.83
C CYS A 5 -0.22 4.97 7.83
N TYR A 6 -0.40 5.75 8.88
CA TYR A 6 0.22 7.05 9.06
C TYR A 6 1.23 7.03 10.20
N ILE A 7 0.74 7.15 11.43
CA ILE A 7 1.54 7.37 12.64
C ILE A 7 1.24 6.34 13.72
N GLU A 8 0.60 5.24 13.36
CA GLU A 8 0.19 4.23 14.32
C GLU A 8 1.42 3.50 14.88
N GLY A 9 1.38 3.18 16.17
CA GLY A 9 2.42 2.35 16.78
C GLY A 9 2.37 0.92 16.25
N GLU A 10 3.51 0.22 16.30
CA GLU A 10 3.65 -1.18 15.85
C GLU A 10 2.54 -2.08 16.38
N GLY A 11 2.26 -2.05 17.68
CA GLY A 11 1.21 -2.87 18.28
C GLY A 11 -0.21 -2.57 17.77
N SER A 12 -0.47 -1.35 17.31
CA SER A 12 -1.75 -1.01 16.68
C SER A 12 -1.84 -1.58 15.27
N LEU A 13 -0.76 -1.44 14.48
CA LEU A 13 -0.69 -1.98 13.12
C LEU A 13 -0.81 -3.50 13.10
N ILE A 14 -0.11 -4.19 14.01
CA ILE A 14 -0.20 -5.65 14.17
C ILE A 14 -1.64 -6.05 14.44
N LYS A 15 -2.29 -5.45 15.45
CA LYS A 15 -3.69 -5.77 15.79
C LYS A 15 -4.64 -5.56 14.61
N THR A 16 -4.49 -4.47 13.87
CA THR A 16 -5.34 -4.20 12.70
C THR A 16 -5.12 -5.22 11.59
N ILE A 17 -3.87 -5.54 11.25
CA ILE A 17 -3.53 -6.51 10.19
C ILE A 17 -3.96 -7.93 10.60
N GLU A 18 -3.72 -8.34 11.84
CA GLU A 18 -4.15 -9.64 12.36
C GLU A 18 -5.67 -9.76 12.39
N SER A 19 -6.38 -8.71 12.81
CA SER A 19 -7.85 -8.69 12.83
C SER A 19 -8.46 -8.79 11.44
N LEU A 20 -7.83 -8.17 10.43
CA LEU A 20 -8.29 -8.26 9.04
C LEU A 20 -7.95 -9.62 8.41
N THR A 21 -6.82 -10.21 8.80
CA THR A 21 -6.41 -11.53 8.33
C THR A 21 -7.40 -12.58 8.81
N THR A 22 -7.69 -12.57 10.12
CA THR A 22 -8.60 -13.53 10.79
C THR A 22 -10.10 -13.24 10.59
N PHE A 23 -10.44 -12.17 9.86
CA PHE A 23 -11.83 -11.81 9.57
C PHE A 23 -12.58 -12.95 8.85
N ASP A 24 -13.83 -13.21 9.23
CA ASP A 24 -14.63 -14.31 8.64
C ASP A 24 -15.09 -13.97 7.22
N TYR A 25 -14.22 -14.25 6.26
CA TYR A 25 -14.44 -14.12 4.83
C TYR A 25 -13.52 -15.10 4.10
N ASN A 26 -13.86 -15.47 2.87
CA ASN A 26 -13.04 -16.42 2.11
C ASN A 26 -11.65 -15.84 1.79
N ASP A 27 -10.59 -16.50 2.30
CA ASP A 27 -9.19 -16.10 2.14
C ASP A 27 -8.77 -15.92 0.68
N THR A 28 -9.28 -16.76 -0.22
CA THR A 28 -9.00 -16.66 -1.67
C THR A 28 -9.55 -15.38 -2.32
N ARG A 29 -10.44 -14.67 -1.62
CA ARG A 29 -11.05 -13.41 -2.04
C ARG A 29 -10.57 -12.22 -1.22
N LYS A 30 -9.62 -12.43 -0.30
CA LYS A 30 -9.00 -11.36 0.48
C LYS A 30 -7.76 -10.85 -0.25
N LEU A 31 -7.55 -9.53 -0.19
CA LEU A 31 -6.29 -8.86 -0.50
C LEU A 31 -6.12 -7.74 0.51
N LEU A 32 -5.00 -7.75 1.23
CA LEU A 32 -4.60 -6.65 2.10
C LEU A 32 -3.97 -5.55 1.25
N PHE A 33 -4.57 -4.37 1.24
CA PHE A 33 -4.08 -3.20 0.52
C PHE A 33 -3.59 -2.18 1.54
N ILE A 34 -2.27 -2.12 1.75
CA ILE A 34 -1.65 -1.30 2.79
C ILE A 34 -1.01 -0.08 2.13
N VAL A 35 -1.20 1.12 2.68
CA VAL A 35 -0.57 2.34 2.15
C VAL A 35 0.03 3.14 3.27
N SER A 36 1.30 3.54 3.14
CA SER A 36 1.92 4.42 4.13
C SER A 36 2.76 5.54 3.52
N ASN A 37 3.04 6.57 4.32
CA ASN A 37 3.93 7.66 3.96
C ASN A 37 5.39 7.34 4.40
N ARG A 38 6.38 7.76 3.59
CA ARG A 38 7.81 7.42 3.81
C ARG A 38 8.42 7.94 5.11
N THR A 39 8.00 9.09 5.63
CA THR A 39 8.86 9.87 6.55
C THR A 39 8.29 10.09 7.94
N ILE A 40 7.24 9.37 8.30
CA ILE A 40 6.73 9.52 9.66
C ILE A 40 7.52 8.58 10.58
N LYS A 41 8.39 9.18 11.39
CA LYS A 41 8.92 8.54 12.60
C LYS A 41 8.01 8.89 13.76
N LEU A 42 7.63 7.89 14.55
CA LEU A 42 6.97 8.16 15.82
C LEU A 42 7.99 8.72 16.81
N ALA A 43 7.61 9.70 17.63
CA ALA A 43 8.50 10.23 18.64
C ALA A 43 8.95 9.10 19.59
N GLY A 44 10.27 8.89 19.69
CA GLY A 44 10.85 7.83 20.52
C GLY A 44 11.01 6.46 19.85
N ILE A 45 10.65 6.31 18.56
CA ILE A 45 10.91 5.10 17.77
C ILE A 45 11.89 5.42 16.64
N ASP A 46 12.99 4.68 16.56
CA ASP A 46 14.04 4.90 15.55
C ASP A 46 13.62 4.45 14.13
N LEU A 47 12.74 3.45 14.07
CA LEU A 47 12.16 2.89 12.86
C LEU A 47 11.07 3.80 12.28
N SER A 48 11.06 3.95 10.95
CA SER A 48 9.99 4.67 10.25
C SER A 48 8.76 3.78 10.06
N THR A 49 7.57 4.37 9.86
CA THR A 49 6.33 3.60 9.59
C THR A 49 6.52 2.54 8.49
N PRO A 50 7.15 2.84 7.33
CA PRO A 50 7.45 1.81 6.33
C PRO A 50 8.31 0.65 6.84
N ASP A 51 9.27 0.93 7.72
CA ASP A 51 10.14 -0.11 8.26
C ASP A 51 9.35 -1.08 9.15
N ILE A 52 8.47 -0.52 9.99
CA ILE A 52 7.58 -1.29 10.86
C ILE A 52 6.61 -2.13 10.02
N VAL A 53 5.98 -1.54 9.00
CA VAL A 53 5.05 -2.27 8.13
C VAL A 53 5.75 -3.42 7.41
N LEU A 54 6.95 -3.20 6.85
CA LEU A 54 7.71 -4.24 6.18
C LEU A 54 8.15 -5.35 7.15
N GLN A 55 8.51 -5.00 8.38
CA GLN A 55 8.81 -5.96 9.43
C GLN A 55 7.59 -6.82 9.78
N ILE A 56 6.42 -6.20 9.98
CA ILE A 56 5.16 -6.91 10.26
C ILE A 56 4.82 -7.88 9.12
N LEU A 57 4.97 -7.43 7.87
CA LEU A 57 4.69 -8.23 6.68
C LEU A 57 5.76 -9.30 6.38
N GLY A 58 6.86 -9.33 7.13
CA GLY A 58 7.97 -10.27 6.91
C GLY A 58 8.75 -10.02 5.61
N VAL A 59 8.76 -8.78 5.11
CA VAL A 59 9.45 -8.42 3.86
C VAL A 59 10.89 -8.00 4.13
N ASP A 60 11.85 -8.75 3.55
CA ASP A 60 13.26 -8.40 3.60
C ASP A 60 13.63 -7.38 2.51
N LYS A 61 14.03 -6.18 2.92
CA LYS A 61 14.47 -5.08 2.04
C LYS A 61 15.79 -5.35 1.31
N SER A 62 16.60 -6.27 1.81
CA SER A 62 17.84 -6.67 1.14
C SER A 62 17.53 -7.45 -0.14
N ILE A 63 16.40 -8.16 -0.15
CA ILE A 63 15.90 -9.00 -1.24
C ILE A 63 14.95 -8.21 -2.13
N GLN A 64 13.90 -7.60 -1.58
CA GLN A 64 12.89 -6.87 -2.35
C GLN A 64 13.25 -5.38 -2.43
N LYS A 65 13.75 -4.98 -3.61
CA LYS A 65 14.14 -3.59 -3.93
C LYS A 65 13.26 -3.02 -5.05
N PRO A 66 12.00 -2.67 -4.75
CA PRO A 66 11.08 -2.17 -5.77
C PRO A 66 11.51 -0.80 -6.30
N VAL A 67 11.20 -0.58 -7.58
CA VAL A 67 11.44 0.68 -8.28
C VAL A 67 10.44 1.74 -7.85
N GLU A 68 10.86 3.00 -7.92
CA GLU A 68 9.99 4.14 -7.66
C GLU A 68 9.14 4.45 -8.90
N ASN A 69 7.82 4.30 -8.75
CA ASN A 69 6.88 4.51 -9.82
C ASN A 69 6.10 5.82 -9.64
N LEU A 70 5.93 6.55 -10.73
CA LEU A 70 5.18 7.80 -10.74
C LEU A 70 3.67 7.53 -10.62
N TYR A 71 2.98 8.38 -9.87
CA TYR A 71 1.52 8.45 -9.81
C TYR A 71 1.04 9.89 -9.74
N LEU A 72 -0.24 10.07 -10.05
CA LEU A 72 -0.92 11.35 -9.95
C LEU A 72 -1.51 11.52 -8.55
N ALA A 73 -0.91 12.39 -7.74
CA ALA A 73 -1.37 12.78 -6.42
C ALA A 73 -2.41 13.92 -6.47
N ILE A 74 -3.01 14.22 -5.32
CA ILE A 74 -3.84 15.43 -5.16
C ILE A 74 -2.99 16.69 -5.29
N GLY A 75 -3.32 17.55 -6.25
CA GLY A 75 -2.64 18.81 -6.47
C GLY A 75 -3.00 19.43 -7.82
N GLN A 76 -2.34 20.54 -8.16
CA GLN A 76 -2.39 21.13 -9.49
C GLN A 76 -0.97 21.33 -10.05
N GLY A 77 -0.81 21.04 -11.35
CA GLY A 77 0.42 21.28 -12.10
C GLY A 77 1.60 20.49 -11.56
N LEU A 78 2.69 21.17 -11.18
CA LEU A 78 3.88 20.49 -10.65
C LEU A 78 3.55 19.63 -9.42
N LYS A 79 2.56 19.98 -8.60
CA LYS A 79 2.19 19.25 -7.37
C LYS A 79 1.44 17.93 -7.62
N GLU A 80 1.19 17.54 -8.87
CA GLU A 80 0.46 16.31 -9.19
C GLU A 80 1.38 15.07 -9.30
N HIS A 81 2.68 15.24 -9.55
CA HIS A 81 3.54 14.10 -9.89
C HIS A 81 4.33 13.60 -8.67
N TYR A 82 4.02 12.40 -8.18
CA TYR A 82 4.62 11.81 -6.98
C TYR A 82 5.17 10.43 -7.26
N LYS A 83 6.09 9.95 -6.41
CA LYS A 83 6.62 8.59 -6.50
C LYS A 83 6.14 7.72 -5.35
N ALA A 84 5.91 6.44 -5.63
CA ALA A 84 5.68 5.41 -4.63
C ALA A 84 6.37 4.09 -5.02
N LYS A 85 6.65 3.26 -4.02
CA LYS A 85 7.17 1.89 -4.17
C LYS A 85 6.06 0.90 -3.87
N VAL A 86 6.04 -0.22 -4.58
CA VAL A 86 5.07 -1.28 -4.38
C VAL A 86 5.78 -2.54 -3.92
N TYR A 87 5.33 -3.09 -2.81
CA TYR A 87 5.74 -4.39 -2.29
C TYR A 87 4.54 -5.33 -2.35
N SER A 88 4.78 -6.62 -2.50
CA SER A 88 3.73 -7.64 -2.46
C SER A 88 4.27 -8.94 -1.89
N GLY A 89 3.35 -9.80 -1.44
CA GLY A 89 3.67 -11.12 -0.90
C GLY A 89 2.46 -11.78 -0.27
N LEU A 90 2.72 -12.81 0.55
CA LEU A 90 1.73 -13.51 1.36
C LEU A 90 2.02 -13.26 2.82
N TYR A 91 1.04 -12.75 3.55
CA TYR A 91 1.10 -12.61 5.00
C TYR A 91 0.52 -13.86 5.65
N ASN A 92 1.31 -14.51 6.52
CA ASN A 92 0.90 -15.71 7.24
C ASN A 92 0.50 -15.36 8.67
N MET A 93 -0.72 -15.74 9.05
CA MET A 93 -1.16 -15.69 10.44
C MET A 93 -2.01 -16.91 10.76
N GLN A 94 -1.66 -17.64 11.82
CA GLN A 94 -2.41 -18.81 12.30
C GLN A 94 -2.72 -19.87 11.21
N GLY A 95 -1.84 -20.02 10.22
CA GLY A 95 -2.02 -20.98 9.12
C GLY A 95 -2.87 -20.46 7.95
N GLN A 96 -3.38 -19.23 8.03
CA GLN A 96 -3.99 -18.52 6.91
C GLN A 96 -2.92 -17.73 6.15
N TYR A 97 -2.99 -17.76 4.82
CA TYR A 97 -2.11 -17.00 3.94
C TYR A 97 -2.93 -16.00 3.14
N ILE A 98 -2.78 -14.71 3.47
CA ILE A 98 -3.52 -13.65 2.80
C ILE A 98 -2.56 -12.86 1.91
N PRO A 99 -2.86 -12.70 0.61
CA PRO A 99 -2.05 -11.87 -0.24
C PRO A 99 -2.13 -10.41 0.22
N PHE A 100 -1.00 -9.71 0.12
CA PHE A 100 -0.94 -8.28 0.38
C PHE A 100 -0.25 -7.55 -0.75
N ILE A 101 -0.63 -6.28 -0.90
CA ILE A 101 0.11 -5.27 -1.62
C ILE A 101 0.32 -4.09 -0.68
N TYR A 102 1.54 -3.60 -0.62
CA TYR A 102 1.94 -2.48 0.22
C TYR A 102 2.53 -1.36 -0.64
N VAL A 103 1.84 -0.22 -0.65
CA VAL A 103 2.24 1.00 -1.37
C VAL A 103 2.91 1.97 -0.40
N CYS A 104 4.21 2.13 -0.52
CA CYS A 104 5.00 3.08 0.25
C CYS A 104 5.17 4.38 -0.54
N LYS A 105 4.49 5.45 -0.15
CA LYS A 105 4.61 6.76 -0.80
C LYS A 105 5.95 7.39 -0.48
N VAL A 106 6.75 7.65 -1.50
CA VAL A 106 8.11 8.19 -1.37
C VAL A 106 8.13 9.71 -1.33
N GLY A 107 7.25 10.35 -2.10
CA GLY A 107 7.28 11.80 -2.31
C GLY A 107 7.98 12.20 -3.60
N LYS A 108 8.50 13.42 -3.63
CA LYS A 108 9.40 13.90 -4.69
C LYS A 108 10.82 14.08 -4.19
N ASP A 109 11.76 14.12 -5.12
CA ASP A 109 13.17 14.35 -4.82
C ASP A 109 13.40 15.76 -4.22
N GLU A 110 12.55 16.73 -4.59
CA GLU A 110 12.58 18.12 -4.11
C GLU A 110 11.94 18.31 -2.72
N GLU A 111 11.18 17.33 -2.22
CA GLU A 111 10.49 17.46 -0.94
C GLU A 111 11.43 17.15 0.22
N THR A 112 11.82 18.19 0.95
CA THR A 112 12.69 18.09 2.13
C THR A 112 11.91 17.91 3.43
N SER A 113 10.65 18.34 3.49
CA SER A 113 9.79 18.26 4.68
C SER A 113 8.56 17.38 4.44
N LYS A 114 8.40 16.33 5.24
CA LYS A 114 7.29 15.35 5.18
C LYS A 114 6.99 14.85 3.75
N PRO A 115 7.99 14.36 3.00
CA PRO A 115 7.80 13.96 1.61
C PRO A 115 6.75 12.86 1.47
N GLY A 116 5.95 12.95 0.41
CA GLY A 116 4.88 11.99 0.13
C GLY A 116 3.65 12.10 1.03
N ASN A 117 3.62 13.01 2.00
CA ASN A 117 2.43 13.24 2.82
C ASN A 117 1.46 14.21 2.12
N ARG A 118 0.45 13.66 1.46
CA ARG A 118 -0.65 14.41 0.81
C ARG A 118 -2.02 14.18 1.47
N GLY A 119 -1.99 13.80 2.75
CA GLY A 119 -3.19 13.56 3.55
C GLY A 119 -3.86 12.22 3.25
N LYS A 120 -4.90 11.90 4.03
CA LYS A 120 -5.57 10.60 3.96
C LYS A 120 -6.29 10.37 2.63
N CYS A 121 -6.85 11.44 2.06
CA CYS A 121 -7.58 11.39 0.80
C CYS A 121 -6.68 10.91 -0.36
N ASP A 122 -5.42 11.33 -0.39
CA ASP A 122 -4.49 10.91 -1.44
C ASP A 122 -4.20 9.39 -1.37
N SER A 123 -4.14 8.82 -0.16
CA SER A 123 -3.96 7.36 0.02
C SER A 123 -5.17 6.58 -0.49
N GLN A 124 -6.37 7.12 -0.28
CA GLN A 124 -7.61 6.53 -0.80
C GLN A 124 -7.69 6.65 -2.32
N LEU A 125 -7.24 7.78 -2.89
CA LEU A 125 -7.25 7.98 -4.34
C LEU A 125 -6.34 7.02 -5.10
N ILE A 126 -5.20 6.60 -4.55
CA ILE A 126 -4.35 5.58 -5.19
C ILE A 126 -5.16 4.31 -5.44
N LEU A 127 -5.89 3.83 -4.42
CA LEU A 127 -6.75 2.65 -4.56
C LEU A 127 -7.90 2.88 -5.54
N MET A 128 -8.59 4.02 -5.41
CA MET A 128 -9.74 4.32 -6.28
C MET A 128 -9.32 4.47 -7.75
N LYS A 129 -8.16 5.09 -8.03
CA LYS A 129 -7.61 5.20 -9.39
C LYS A 129 -7.25 3.85 -9.96
N PHE A 130 -6.61 2.98 -9.17
CA PHE A 130 -6.29 1.62 -9.59
C PHE A 130 -7.54 0.83 -10.00
N LEU A 131 -8.59 0.83 -9.16
CA LEU A 131 -9.86 0.17 -9.47
C LEU A 131 -10.53 0.80 -10.70
N ASN A 132 -10.50 2.12 -10.82
CA ASN A 132 -11.11 2.84 -11.95
C ASN A 132 -10.42 2.51 -13.28
N CYS A 133 -9.09 2.44 -13.30
CA CYS A 133 -8.33 2.03 -14.48
C CYS A 133 -8.71 0.61 -14.93
N GLY A 134 -8.92 -0.27 -13.96
CA GLY A 134 -9.29 -1.65 -14.21
C GLY A 134 -10.68 -1.86 -14.77
N HIS A 135 -11.68 -1.32 -14.08
CA HIS A 135 -13.08 -1.58 -14.39
C HIS A 135 -13.63 -0.70 -15.53
N PHE A 136 -13.04 0.48 -15.75
CA PHE A 136 -13.55 1.45 -16.73
C PHE A 136 -12.56 1.82 -17.84
N GLY A 137 -11.38 1.17 -17.90
CA GLY A 137 -10.40 1.39 -18.96
C GLY A 137 -9.79 2.80 -18.96
N MET A 138 -9.73 3.45 -17.79
CA MET A 138 -9.12 4.76 -17.63
C MET A 138 -7.59 4.71 -17.83
N PRO A 139 -6.93 5.84 -18.15
CA PRO A 139 -5.48 5.89 -18.32
C PRO A 139 -4.74 5.42 -17.07
N ILE A 140 -3.81 4.48 -17.26
CA ILE A 140 -2.99 3.85 -16.22
C ILE A 140 -1.69 4.66 -16.05
N SER A 141 -1.32 5.02 -14.81
CA SER A 141 0.01 5.56 -14.52
C SER A 141 1.01 4.44 -14.19
N PRO A 142 2.33 4.72 -14.19
CA PRO A 142 3.34 3.72 -13.87
C PRO A 142 3.11 3.00 -12.53
N LEU A 143 2.57 3.69 -11.52
CA LEU A 143 2.25 3.07 -10.23
C LEU A 143 1.11 2.06 -10.36
N GLU A 144 0.01 2.40 -11.05
CA GLU A 144 -1.09 1.46 -11.23
C GLU A 144 -0.67 0.25 -12.09
N LEU A 145 0.20 0.45 -13.07
CA LEU A 145 0.77 -0.64 -13.86
C LEU A 145 1.62 -1.58 -12.99
N GLU A 146 2.46 -1.04 -12.11
CA GLU A 146 3.23 -1.84 -11.16
C GLU A 146 2.31 -2.59 -10.20
N MET A 147 1.27 -1.95 -9.67
CA MET A 147 0.30 -2.62 -8.80
C MET A 147 -0.41 -3.77 -9.52
N TYR A 148 -0.78 -3.56 -10.79
CA TYR A 148 -1.36 -4.61 -11.64
C TYR A 148 -0.40 -5.78 -11.82
N HIS A 149 0.87 -5.49 -12.11
CA HIS A 149 1.93 -6.50 -12.26
C HIS A 149 2.10 -7.32 -10.97
N GLN A 150 2.16 -6.66 -9.81
CA GLN A 150 2.32 -7.32 -8.52
C GLN A 150 1.14 -8.24 -8.18
N ILE A 151 -0.09 -7.82 -8.46
CA ILE A 151 -1.27 -8.64 -8.16
C ILE A 151 -1.41 -9.80 -9.17
N LYS A 152 -1.28 -9.51 -10.46
CA LYS A 152 -1.50 -10.52 -11.51
C LYS A 152 -0.35 -11.50 -11.68
N ASN A 153 0.89 -11.01 -11.74
CA ASN A 153 2.02 -11.83 -12.16
C ASN A 153 2.83 -12.38 -10.97
N ILE A 154 2.83 -11.67 -9.84
CA ILE A 154 3.57 -12.10 -8.64
C ILE A 154 2.65 -12.87 -7.68
N ILE A 155 1.50 -12.29 -7.30
CA ILE A 155 0.51 -12.98 -6.45
C ILE A 155 -0.26 -14.04 -7.24
N GLY A 156 -0.51 -13.82 -8.53
CA GLY A 156 -1.20 -14.80 -9.39
C GLY A 156 -2.73 -14.69 -9.40
N VAL A 157 -3.28 -13.52 -9.03
CA VAL A 157 -4.72 -13.27 -9.01
C VAL A 157 -5.06 -12.16 -9.99
N ASP A 158 -6.14 -12.29 -10.75
CA ASP A 158 -6.61 -11.17 -11.57
C ASP A 158 -7.13 -10.04 -10.64
N PRO A 159 -6.50 -8.84 -10.64
CA PRO A 159 -6.90 -7.75 -9.76
C PRO A 159 -8.36 -7.32 -9.95
N PHE A 160 -8.97 -7.59 -11.10
CA PHE A 160 -10.35 -7.20 -11.38
C PHE A 160 -11.39 -8.16 -10.79
N LEU A 161 -10.97 -9.25 -10.14
CA LEU A 161 -11.86 -10.08 -9.32
C LEU A 161 -12.23 -9.40 -7.98
N TYR A 162 -11.51 -8.36 -7.59
CA TYR A 162 -11.78 -7.61 -6.36
C TYR A 162 -12.79 -6.48 -6.61
N GLU A 163 -14.06 -6.76 -6.39
CA GLU A 163 -15.17 -5.80 -6.62
C GLU A 163 -15.53 -4.96 -5.38
N TYR A 164 -15.17 -5.43 -4.19
CA TYR A 164 -15.53 -4.81 -2.92
C TYR A 164 -14.31 -4.31 -2.15
N CYS A 165 -14.42 -3.11 -1.58
CA CYS A 165 -13.40 -2.53 -0.71
C CYS A 165 -13.95 -2.28 0.69
N LEU A 166 -13.48 -3.07 1.66
CA LEU A 166 -13.58 -2.73 3.08
C LEU A 166 -12.43 -1.76 3.43
N MET A 167 -12.75 -0.59 3.98
CA MET A 167 -11.77 0.40 4.45
C MET A 167 -11.82 0.49 5.98
N VAL A 168 -10.65 0.45 6.64
CA VAL A 168 -10.49 0.69 8.07
C VAL A 168 -9.72 1.99 8.32
N ASP A 169 -9.95 2.67 9.45
CA ASP A 169 -9.21 3.85 9.92
C ASP A 169 -8.66 3.62 11.33
#